data_AF-A0A066PI62-F1
#
_entry.id   AF-A0A066PI62-F1
#
_cell.length_a   1.000
_cell.length_b   1.000
_cell.length_c   1.000
_cell.angle_alpha   90.00
_cell.angle_beta   90.00
_cell.angle_gamma   90.00
#
_symmetry.space_group_name_H-M   'P 1'
#
loop_
_entity.id
_entity.type
_entity.pdbx_description
1 polymer ?
#
loop_
_entity_poly.entity_id
_entity_poly.type
_entity_poly.pdbx_seq_one_letter_code
_entity_poly.pdbx_strand_id
1 'polypeptide(L)'
;MSRYGNFNFNATQNNIYNFFSSGGGSLLFTTGSQSLLQNTDLSTSGFGDTTFMKISFNSANTITGVTHDDGVSLYQAGNTSTDLLPLIDSAPTSKTLSTLVPPAPAGAYDLYYVEANGLPAVLSTNVPEPGSLMLLGTGLLGLGLVARRRRKTI
;
A
#
# COMPACT_ATOMS: atom_id res chain seq x y z
N MET A 1 9.71 -3.03 -11.65
CA MET A 1 9.62 -1.62 -11.19
C MET A 1 10.10 -1.56 -9.75
N SER A 2 11.26 -0.98 -9.47
CA SER A 2 11.76 -0.84 -8.08
C SER A 2 11.25 0.46 -7.49
N ARG A 3 10.12 0.42 -6.79
CA ARG A 3 9.65 1.56 -6.00
C ARG A 3 10.39 1.61 -4.66
N TYR A 4 10.90 2.79 -4.34
CA TYR A 4 11.30 3.15 -2.98
C TYR A 4 10.09 3.78 -2.30
N GLY A 5 9.63 3.20 -1.19
CA GLY A 5 8.51 3.71 -0.40
C GLY A 5 7.25 2.85 -0.46
N ASN A 6 6.25 3.30 0.29
CA ASN A 6 4.95 2.65 0.43
C ASN A 6 4.12 2.80 -0.85
N PHE A 7 3.27 1.82 -1.14
CA PHE A 7 2.28 1.92 -2.22
C PHE A 7 0.88 2.08 -1.64
N ASN A 8 -0.01 2.69 -2.44
CA ASN A 8 -1.41 2.91 -2.12
C ASN A 8 -2.25 2.87 -3.40
N PHE A 9 -2.50 1.67 -3.91
CA PHE A 9 -3.36 1.43 -5.07
C PHE A 9 -4.84 1.47 -4.65
N ASN A 10 -5.64 2.19 -5.43
CA ASN A 10 -7.07 2.34 -5.25
C ASN A 10 -7.72 2.59 -6.62
N ALA A 11 -7.99 1.50 -7.34
CA ALA A 11 -8.50 1.56 -8.70
C ALA A 11 -9.99 1.90 -8.71
N THR A 12 -10.39 2.73 -9.68
CA THR A 12 -11.79 3.09 -9.93
C THR A 12 -12.30 2.58 -11.28
N GLN A 13 -11.41 2.03 -12.10
CA GLN A 13 -11.75 1.41 -13.39
C GLN A 13 -11.14 0.01 -13.42
N ASN A 14 -11.88 -0.91 -14.05
CA ASN A 14 -11.51 -2.32 -14.08
C ASN A 14 -10.51 -2.61 -15.21
N ASN A 15 -9.30 -2.11 -15.09
CA ASN A 15 -8.20 -2.52 -15.96
C ASN A 15 -6.86 -2.45 -15.23
N ILE A 16 -5.93 -3.30 -15.65
CA ILE A 16 -4.61 -3.45 -15.01
C ILE A 16 -3.83 -2.12 -15.00
N TYR A 17 -3.94 -1.34 -16.07
CA TYR A 17 -3.28 -0.03 -16.14
C TYR A 17 -3.81 0.94 -15.07
N ASN A 18 -5.14 1.03 -14.91
CA ASN A 18 -5.77 1.90 -13.94
C ASN A 18 -5.30 1.55 -12.52
N PHE A 19 -5.26 0.26 -12.18
CA PHE A 19 -4.78 -0.22 -10.89
C PHE A 19 -3.38 0.28 -10.58
N PHE A 20 -2.39 0.04 -11.44
CA PHE A 20 -1.03 0.50 -11.17
C PHE A 20 -0.89 2.03 -11.20
N SER A 21 -1.66 2.72 -12.05
CA SER A 21 -1.65 4.19 -12.12
C SER A 21 -2.26 4.86 -10.89
N SER A 22 -3.18 4.18 -10.20
CA SER A 22 -3.82 4.69 -8.98
C SER A 22 -2.86 4.83 -7.80
N GLY A 23 -1.76 4.06 -7.81
CA GLY A 23 -0.75 4.04 -6.77
C GLY A 23 0.17 5.26 -6.70
N GLY A 24 -0.04 6.26 -7.58
CA GLY A 24 0.84 7.41 -7.80
C GLY A 24 2.08 7.07 -8.66
N GLY A 25 3.02 8.01 -8.77
CA GLY A 25 4.32 7.79 -9.44
C GLY A 25 4.24 7.60 -10.97
N SER A 26 5.33 7.07 -11.56
CA SER A 26 5.45 6.80 -13.00
C SER A 26 5.50 5.30 -13.25
N LEU A 27 4.75 4.84 -14.27
CA LEU A 27 4.79 3.46 -14.75
C LEU A 27 5.83 3.34 -15.85
N LEU A 28 6.85 2.51 -15.60
CA LEU A 28 7.86 2.16 -16.58
C LEU A 28 7.81 0.65 -16.84
N PHE A 29 7.63 0.29 -18.11
CA PHE A 29 7.57 -1.10 -18.55
C PHE A 29 8.93 -1.55 -19.02
N THR A 30 9.47 -2.59 -18.40
CA THR A 30 10.66 -3.30 -18.90
C THR A 30 10.30 -4.25 -20.03
N THR A 31 9.07 -4.80 -20.00
CA THR A 31 8.51 -5.73 -20.98
C THR A 31 7.00 -5.49 -21.11
N GLY A 32 6.45 -5.78 -22.29
CA GLY A 32 5.01 -5.66 -22.57
C GLY A 32 4.59 -4.32 -23.19
N SER A 33 3.28 -4.14 -23.38
CA SER A 33 2.69 -2.92 -23.94
C SER A 33 1.70 -2.30 -22.96
N GLN A 34 1.85 -1.00 -22.71
CA GLN A 34 0.88 -0.23 -21.93
C GLN A 34 -0.53 -0.31 -22.51
N SER A 35 -0.66 -0.30 -23.85
CA SER A 35 -1.97 -0.36 -24.51
C SER A 35 -2.70 -1.67 -24.22
N LEU A 36 -1.98 -2.78 -24.00
CA LEU A 36 -2.62 -4.04 -23.61
C LEU A 36 -3.21 -3.93 -22.22
N LEU A 37 -2.48 -3.36 -21.25
CA LEU A 37 -2.95 -3.23 -19.87
C LEU A 37 -4.12 -2.25 -19.69
N GLN A 38 -4.27 -1.30 -20.62
CA GLN A 38 -5.44 -0.40 -20.65
C GLN A 38 -6.71 -1.10 -21.13
N ASN A 39 -6.57 -2.19 -21.89
CA ASN A 39 -7.68 -2.95 -22.47
C ASN A 39 -7.80 -4.37 -21.88
N THR A 40 -7.06 -4.66 -20.81
CA THR A 40 -7.13 -5.93 -20.09
C THR A 40 -7.79 -5.67 -18.74
N ASP A 41 -8.89 -6.36 -18.49
CA ASP A 41 -9.63 -6.29 -17.23
C ASP A 41 -8.72 -6.70 -16.06
N LEU A 42 -8.92 -6.08 -14.90
CA LEU A 42 -8.16 -6.41 -13.68
C LEU A 42 -8.70 -7.73 -13.09
N SER A 43 -10.00 -7.80 -12.87
CA SER A 43 -10.73 -9.07 -12.65
C SER A 43 -12.20 -8.90 -12.96
N THR A 44 -12.93 -10.01 -12.88
CA THR A 44 -14.38 -10.01 -12.84
C THR A 44 -14.86 -10.89 -11.69
N SER A 45 -15.98 -10.48 -11.08
CA SER A 45 -16.54 -11.21 -9.94
C SER A 45 -16.88 -12.66 -10.30
N GLY A 46 -16.72 -13.57 -9.34
CA GLY A 46 -16.91 -14.99 -9.57
C GLY A 46 -15.77 -15.66 -10.33
N PHE A 47 -14.56 -15.08 -10.31
CA PHE A 47 -13.34 -15.63 -10.92
C PHE A 47 -13.42 -15.78 -12.45
N GLY A 48 -14.17 -14.92 -13.14
CA GLY A 48 -14.20 -14.92 -14.61
C GLY A 48 -12.86 -14.51 -15.21
N ASP A 49 -12.31 -13.41 -14.69
CA ASP A 49 -10.93 -12.96 -14.89
C ASP A 49 -10.29 -12.78 -13.52
N THR A 50 -9.01 -13.05 -13.40
CA THR A 50 -8.25 -12.91 -12.15
C THR A 50 -6.84 -12.50 -12.47
N THR A 51 -6.38 -11.42 -11.85
CA THR A 51 -5.00 -10.96 -12.01
C THR A 51 -4.16 -11.39 -10.81
N PHE A 52 -3.09 -12.14 -11.08
CA PHE A 52 -2.06 -12.43 -10.09
C PHE A 52 -0.86 -11.49 -10.27
N MET A 53 -0.46 -10.83 -9.19
CA MET A 53 0.61 -9.85 -9.17
C MET A 53 1.67 -10.21 -8.14
N LYS A 54 2.93 -10.15 -8.55
CA LYS A 54 4.07 -10.03 -7.64
C LYS A 54 4.57 -8.58 -7.66
N ILE A 55 4.54 -7.94 -6.50
CA ILE A 55 4.99 -6.57 -6.29
C ILE A 55 6.24 -6.61 -5.40
N SER A 56 7.40 -6.33 -6.00
CA SER A 56 8.67 -6.19 -5.27
C SER A 56 8.93 -4.72 -4.96
N PHE A 57 9.20 -4.41 -3.69
CA PHE A 57 9.41 -3.03 -3.24
C PHE A 57 10.37 -2.94 -2.06
N ASN A 58 10.94 -1.75 -1.86
CA ASN A 58 11.74 -1.42 -0.69
C ASN A 58 10.98 -0.44 0.20
N SER A 59 10.64 -0.84 1.42
CA SER A 59 10.06 0.05 2.41
C SER A 59 11.16 0.73 3.22
N ALA A 60 11.12 2.07 3.25
CA ALA A 60 11.98 2.87 4.12
C ALA A 60 11.48 2.91 5.58
N ASN A 61 10.25 2.47 5.83
CA ASN A 61 9.60 2.52 7.14
C ASN A 61 9.15 1.12 7.58
N THR A 62 8.92 0.95 8.88
CA THR A 62 8.27 -0.25 9.42
C THR A 62 6.83 -0.36 8.90
N ILE A 63 6.48 -1.50 8.33
CA ILE A 63 5.14 -1.84 7.86
C ILE A 63 4.37 -2.47 9.01
N THR A 64 3.22 -1.90 9.35
CA THR A 64 2.34 -2.41 10.42
C THR A 64 1.17 -3.22 9.89
N GLY A 65 0.87 -3.10 8.61
CA GLY A 65 -0.24 -3.83 8.00
C GLY A 65 -0.27 -3.68 6.49
N VAL A 66 -1.16 -4.45 5.86
CA VAL A 66 -1.54 -4.29 4.46
C VAL A 66 -3.05 -4.13 4.42
N THR A 67 -3.52 -3.08 3.77
CA THR A 67 -4.94 -2.92 3.46
C THR A 67 -5.21 -3.48 2.08
N HIS A 68 -6.17 -4.39 1.96
CA HIS A 68 -6.52 -5.05 0.71
C HIS A 68 -7.99 -5.49 0.72
N ASP A 69 -8.55 -5.80 -0.45
CA ASP A 69 -9.90 -6.34 -0.61
C ASP A 69 -9.95 -7.76 -1.18
N ASP A 70 -8.82 -8.31 -1.62
CA ASP A 70 -8.69 -9.68 -2.12
C ASP A 70 -7.52 -10.45 -1.47
N GLY A 71 -7.09 -11.58 -2.02
CA GLY A 71 -6.01 -12.40 -1.44
C GLY A 71 -4.64 -11.72 -1.49
N VAL A 72 -3.94 -11.70 -0.35
CA VAL A 72 -2.60 -11.12 -0.24
C VAL A 72 -1.68 -11.98 0.62
N SER A 73 -0.40 -11.98 0.27
CA SER A 73 0.69 -12.52 1.08
C SER A 73 1.88 -11.58 1.03
N LEU A 74 2.62 -11.46 2.14
CA LEU A 74 3.79 -10.59 2.23
C LEU A 74 5.00 -11.37 2.71
N TYR A 75 6.10 -11.27 1.98
CA TYR A 75 7.33 -11.99 2.25
C TYR A 75 8.52 -11.05 2.29
N GLN A 76 9.54 -11.41 3.07
CA GLN A 76 10.86 -10.80 2.88
C GLN A 76 11.36 -11.12 1.47
N ALA A 77 11.98 -10.14 0.80
CA ALA A 77 12.40 -10.31 -0.59
C ALA A 77 13.30 -11.56 -0.75
N GLY A 78 12.94 -12.43 -1.70
CA GLY A 78 13.66 -13.67 -1.95
C GLY A 78 13.39 -14.83 -0.98
N ASN A 79 12.52 -14.67 0.02
CA ASN A 79 12.14 -15.74 0.96
C ASN A 79 10.62 -15.93 1.00
N THR A 80 10.11 -16.92 0.27
CA THR A 80 8.68 -17.27 0.25
C THR A 80 8.27 -18.32 1.28
N SER A 81 9.13 -18.66 2.25
CA SER A 81 8.86 -19.73 3.22
C SER A 81 8.04 -19.27 4.42
N THR A 82 7.93 -17.96 4.65
CA THR A 82 7.21 -17.40 5.80
C THR A 82 6.41 -16.19 5.37
N ASP A 83 5.09 -16.37 5.26
CA ASP A 83 4.17 -15.25 5.09
C ASP A 83 4.15 -14.43 6.38
N LEU A 84 4.35 -13.12 6.24
CA LEU A 84 4.34 -12.17 7.34
C LEU A 84 2.91 -11.75 7.69
N LEU A 85 1.93 -12.02 6.82
CA LEU A 85 0.52 -11.78 7.08
C LEU A 85 -0.16 -13.03 7.69
N PRO A 86 -1.21 -12.85 8.52
CA PRO A 86 -2.01 -13.96 9.01
C PRO A 86 -2.72 -14.72 7.89
N LEU A 87 -2.71 -16.05 7.95
CA LEU A 87 -3.36 -16.92 6.94
C LEU A 87 -4.87 -16.68 6.78
N ILE A 88 -5.53 -16.12 7.79
CA ILE A 88 -6.99 -15.86 7.77
C ILE A 88 -7.39 -14.73 6.82
N ASP A 89 -6.42 -13.96 6.32
CA ASP A 89 -6.67 -12.78 5.48
C ASP A 89 -6.56 -13.10 3.97
N SER A 90 -6.56 -14.37 3.60
CA SER A 90 -6.31 -14.81 2.21
C SER A 90 -7.48 -14.57 1.23
N ALA A 91 -8.66 -14.14 1.70
CA ALA A 91 -9.84 -13.98 0.83
C ALA A 91 -10.94 -13.07 1.40
N PRO A 92 -10.65 -11.84 1.87
CA PRO A 92 -11.73 -10.88 2.06
C PRO A 92 -12.45 -10.62 0.74
N THR A 93 -13.71 -10.20 0.82
CA THR A 93 -14.49 -9.69 -0.32
C THR A 93 -14.82 -8.21 -0.13
N SER A 94 -14.19 -7.59 0.87
CA SER A 94 -14.37 -6.21 1.26
C SER A 94 -13.07 -5.71 1.84
N LYS A 95 -12.74 -4.44 1.54
CA LYS A 95 -11.52 -3.80 2.03
C LYS A 95 -11.33 -4.02 3.54
N THR A 96 -10.23 -4.65 3.91
CA THR A 96 -9.83 -4.92 5.29
C THR A 96 -8.36 -4.57 5.50
N LEU A 97 -7.96 -4.41 6.76
CA LEU A 97 -6.58 -4.23 7.17
C LEU A 97 -6.06 -5.52 7.81
N SER A 98 -5.13 -6.18 7.14
CA SER A 98 -4.31 -7.24 7.73
C SER A 98 -3.20 -6.63 8.54
N THR A 99 -3.23 -6.87 9.84
CA THR A 99 -2.22 -6.35 10.77
C THR A 99 -1.07 -7.34 10.89
N LEU A 100 0.16 -6.84 10.76
CA LEU A 100 1.36 -7.63 11.01
C LEU A 100 1.64 -7.70 12.52
N VAL A 101 1.84 -8.92 13.03
CA VAL A 101 2.26 -9.16 14.41
C VAL A 101 3.38 -10.20 14.41
N PRO A 102 4.65 -9.79 14.57
CA PRO A 102 5.15 -8.43 14.78
C PRO A 102 5.19 -7.58 13.49
N PRO A 103 5.25 -6.23 13.59
CA PRO A 103 5.44 -5.36 12.44
C PRO A 103 6.72 -5.69 11.65
N ALA A 104 6.66 -5.58 10.31
CA ALA A 104 7.82 -5.83 9.46
C ALA A 104 8.74 -4.60 9.40
N PRO A 105 10.04 -4.71 9.71
CA PRO A 105 10.98 -3.57 9.70
C PRO A 105 11.14 -2.90 8.32
N ALA A 106 11.90 -1.81 8.25
CA ALA A 106 12.33 -1.29 6.94
C ALA A 106 13.17 -2.36 6.20
N GLY A 107 12.99 -2.49 4.89
CA GLY A 107 13.63 -3.54 4.11
C GLY A 107 13.00 -3.81 2.74
N ALA A 108 13.50 -4.84 2.09
CA ALA A 108 13.02 -5.33 0.80
C ALA A 108 11.95 -6.41 1.00
N TYR A 109 10.86 -6.30 0.25
CA TYR A 109 9.71 -7.19 0.36
C TYR A 109 9.18 -7.62 -1.01
N ASP A 110 8.62 -8.83 -1.04
CA ASP A 110 7.83 -9.38 -2.12
C ASP A 110 6.40 -9.56 -1.62
N LEU A 111 5.45 -8.86 -2.25
CA LEU A 111 4.03 -9.01 -1.98
C LEU A 111 3.36 -9.71 -3.15
N TYR A 112 2.61 -10.76 -2.85
CA TYR A 112 1.76 -11.45 -3.81
C TYR A 112 0.33 -11.00 -3.57
N TYR A 113 -0.32 -10.57 -4.64
CA TYR A 113 -1.69 -10.09 -4.61
C TYR A 113 -2.47 -10.76 -5.72
N VAL A 114 -3.62 -11.32 -5.35
CA VAL A 114 -4.62 -11.82 -6.29
C VAL A 114 -5.73 -10.80 -6.28
N GLU A 115 -6.15 -10.33 -7.45
CA GLU A 115 -7.36 -9.53 -7.58
C GLU A 115 -8.38 -10.37 -8.36
N ALA A 116 -9.54 -10.62 -7.74
CA ALA A 116 -10.49 -11.65 -8.17
C ALA A 116 -11.97 -11.30 -7.94
N ASN A 117 -12.27 -10.34 -7.05
CA ASN A 117 -13.65 -10.00 -6.71
C ASN A 117 -14.23 -8.84 -7.53
N GLY A 118 -13.44 -8.25 -8.44
CA GLY A 118 -13.78 -7.05 -9.18
C GLY A 118 -13.69 -5.78 -8.32
N LEU A 119 -14.10 -4.66 -8.90
CA LEU A 119 -14.02 -3.37 -8.20
C LEU A 119 -14.91 -3.30 -6.93
N PRO A 120 -14.50 -2.50 -5.91
CA PRO A 120 -13.25 -1.73 -5.84
C PRO A 120 -12.04 -2.65 -5.71
N ALA A 121 -10.88 -2.20 -6.22
CA ALA A 121 -9.61 -2.91 -6.07
C ALA A 121 -8.61 -2.03 -5.32
N VAL A 122 -8.29 -2.42 -4.10
CA VAL A 122 -7.53 -1.64 -3.13
C VAL A 122 -6.36 -2.45 -2.64
N LEU A 123 -5.17 -1.85 -2.66
CA LEU A 123 -3.97 -2.49 -2.12
C LEU A 123 -3.01 -1.41 -1.60
N SER A 124 -2.74 -1.40 -0.30
CA SER A 124 -1.90 -0.38 0.33
C SER A 124 -1.08 -0.91 1.49
N THR A 125 0.19 -0.52 1.58
CA THR A 125 1.00 -0.76 2.78
C THR A 125 0.69 0.27 3.85
N ASN A 126 0.42 -0.21 5.06
CA ASN A 126 0.20 0.64 6.22
C ASN A 126 1.52 0.89 6.94
N VAL A 127 1.86 2.16 7.14
CA VAL A 127 3.00 2.58 7.95
C VAL A 127 2.55 3.56 9.02
N PRO A 128 3.21 3.60 10.19
CA PRO A 128 2.97 4.66 11.16
C PRO A 128 3.21 6.03 10.55
N GLU A 129 2.43 7.02 11.01
CA GLU A 129 2.67 8.42 10.65
C GLU A 129 4.09 8.84 11.07
N PRO A 130 4.80 9.65 10.26
CA PRO A 130 6.09 10.18 10.65
C PRO A 130 5.98 10.97 11.97
N GLY A 131 6.84 10.65 12.95
CA GLY A 131 6.90 11.40 14.21
C GLY A 131 7.17 12.90 14.06
N SER A 132 7.61 13.34 12.87
CA SER A 132 7.74 14.75 12.51
C SER A 132 6.40 15.50 12.52
N LEU A 133 5.26 14.86 12.28
CA LEU A 133 3.94 15.49 12.41
C LEU A 133 3.62 15.81 13.88
N MET A 134 3.97 14.91 14.79
CA MET A 134 3.85 15.16 16.22
C MET A 134 4.80 16.27 16.67
N LEU A 135 6.03 16.30 16.15
CA LEU A 135 6.99 17.36 16.43
C LEU A 135 6.54 18.72 15.85
N LEU A 136 5.97 18.73 14.65
CA LEU A 136 5.42 19.94 14.04
C LEU A 136 4.23 20.45 14.86
N GLY A 137 3.30 19.58 15.24
CA GLY A 137 2.15 19.92 16.07
C GLY A 137 2.57 20.50 17.43
N THR A 138 3.50 19.82 18.12
CA THR A 138 4.02 20.30 19.41
C THR A 138 4.86 21.57 19.28
N GLY A 139 5.64 21.70 18.20
CA GLY A 139 6.40 22.92 17.88
C GLY A 139 5.49 24.13 17.63
N LEU A 140 4.42 23.97 16.85
CA LEU A 140 3.43 25.02 16.60
C LEU A 140 2.69 25.43 17.89
N LEU A 141 2.30 24.46 18.72
CA LEU A 141 1.69 24.74 20.02
C LEU A 141 2.66 25.51 20.94
N GLY A 142 3.93 25.10 20.98
CA GLY A 142 4.97 25.79 21.75
C GLY A 142 5.15 27.25 21.30
N LEU A 143 5.26 27.49 19.99
CA LEU A 143 5.36 28.83 19.41
C LEU A 143 4.12 29.69 19.69
N GLY A 144 2.92 29.11 19.58
CA GLY A 144 1.66 29.79 19.89
C GLY A 144 1.56 30.24 21.35
N LEU A 145 2.01 29.39 22.29
CA LEU A 145 2.04 29.73 23.72
C LEU A 145 3.05 30.84 24.04
N VAL A 146 4.23 30.82 23.42
CA VAL A 146 5.25 31.88 23.57
C VAL A 146 4.74 33.20 23.00
N ALA A 147 4.15 33.19 21.80
CA ALA A 147 3.57 34.39 21.19
C ALA A 147 2.44 34.98 22.03
N ARG A 148 1.59 34.13 22.64
CA ARG A 148 0.52 34.56 23.54
C ARG A 148 1.05 35.23 24.81
N ARG A 149 2.15 34.73 25.39
CA ARG A 149 2.78 35.33 26.57
C ARG A 149 3.34 36.73 26.25
N ARG A 150 3.97 36.90 25.08
CA ARG A 150 4.52 38.20 24.66
C ARG A 150 3.46 39.29 24.47
N ARG A 151 2.23 38.92 24.06
CA ARG A 151 1.12 39.88 23.92
C ARG A 151 0.48 40.31 25.25
N LYS A 152 0.78 39.64 26.37
CA LYS A 152 0.26 40.02 27.70
C LYS A 152 1.20 40.94 28.48
N THR A 153 2.40 41.21 27.96
CA THR A 153 3.42 42.05 28.63
C THR A 153 3.52 43.45 28.00
N ILE A 154 2.54 43.86 27.20
CA ILE A 154 2.35 45.23 26.69
C ILE A 154 1.02 45.73 27.20
#